data_AF-A0A8X6IRH6-F1
#
_entry.id   AF-A0A8X6IRH6-F1
#
_cell.length_a   1.000
_cell.length_b   1.000
_cell.length_c   1.000
_cell.angle_alpha   90.00
_cell.angle_beta   90.00
_cell.angle_gamma   90.00
#
_symmetry.space_group_name_H-M   'P 1'
#
loop_
_entity.id
_entity.type
_entity.pdbx_description
1 polymer ?
#
loop_
_entity_poly.entity_id
_entity_poly.type
_entity_poly.pdbx_seq_one_letter_code
_entity_poly.pdbx_strand_id
1 'polypeptide(L)'
;MFENATKEDLVTILREMEETVETDLGIIELKQKLMLSRAYLEDEEFELELARIELARWKAEKEARIRKARHKEVKEARLRVEEEARHIAEEEEARLRAEKEAKILEERWRIEEEART
;
A
#
# COMPACT_ATOMS: atom_id res chain seq x y z
N MET A 1 14.45 6.34 32.52
CA MET A 1 13.72 7.03 33.61
C MET A 1 12.18 6.91 33.52
N PHE A 2 11.58 6.61 32.35
CA PHE A 2 10.10 6.51 32.20
C PHE A 2 9.62 5.26 31.45
N GLU A 3 10.32 4.12 31.59
CA GLU A 3 9.98 2.88 30.85
C GLU A 3 8.56 2.39 31.16
N ASN A 4 8.06 2.58 32.39
CA ASN A 4 6.76 2.08 32.86
C ASN A 4 5.73 3.18 33.20
N ALA A 5 5.96 4.44 32.81
CA ALA A 5 5.03 5.53 33.10
C ALA A 5 3.76 5.44 32.26
N THR A 6 2.59 5.55 32.90
CA THR A 6 1.29 5.54 32.22
C THR A 6 0.98 6.89 31.58
N LYS A 7 -0.04 6.95 30.71
CA LYS A 7 -0.48 8.19 30.06
C LYS A 7 -0.84 9.25 31.12
N GLU A 8 -1.55 8.87 32.17
CA GLU A 8 -1.97 9.78 33.25
C GLU A 8 -0.77 10.31 34.03
N ASP A 9 0.22 9.47 34.31
CA ASP A 9 1.46 9.91 34.99
C ASP A 9 2.19 10.97 34.16
N LEU A 10 2.35 10.74 32.85
CA LEU A 10 3.06 11.65 31.96
C LEU A 10 2.33 12.98 31.76
N VAL A 11 1.00 12.96 31.64
CA VAL A 11 0.18 14.17 31.55
C VAL A 11 0.27 14.97 32.85
N THR A 12 0.27 14.29 34.00
CA THR A 12 0.33 14.93 35.32
C THR A 12 1.67 15.65 35.50
N ILE A 13 2.78 14.97 35.22
CA ILE A 13 4.12 15.56 35.32
C ILE A 13 4.27 16.76 34.38
N LEU A 14 3.80 16.66 33.13
CA LEU A 14 3.84 17.78 32.19
C LEU A 14 3.00 18.98 32.66
N ARG A 15 1.81 18.74 33.23
CA ARG A 15 0.97 19.83 33.78
C ARG A 15 1.60 20.47 35.01
N GLU A 16 2.27 19.69 35.86
CA GLU A 16 3.05 20.21 37.00
C GLU A 16 4.24 21.07 36.53
N MET A 17 4.76 20.82 35.33
CA MET A 17 5.78 21.63 34.67
C MET A 17 5.22 22.85 33.92
N GLU A 18 3.94 23.17 34.09
CA GLU A 18 3.20 24.24 33.39
C GLU A 18 3.16 24.09 31.85
N GLU A 19 3.43 22.89 31.33
CA GLU A 19 3.38 22.60 29.91
C GLU A 19 1.94 22.36 29.43
N THR A 20 1.63 22.88 28.24
CA THR A 20 0.29 22.75 27.64
C THR A 20 0.11 21.35 27.06
N VAL A 21 -0.55 20.46 27.79
CA VAL A 21 -0.79 19.09 27.32
C VAL A 21 -2.14 18.97 26.65
N GLU A 22 -2.14 18.77 25.33
CA GLU A 22 -3.35 18.37 24.61
C GLU A 22 -3.76 16.95 25.02
N THR A 23 -5.05 16.75 25.33
CA THR A 23 -5.57 15.48 25.85
C THR A 23 -5.50 14.33 24.84
N ASP A 24 -5.39 14.66 23.56
CA ASP A 24 -5.35 13.71 22.45
C ASP A 24 -3.95 13.15 22.20
N LEU A 25 -2.91 13.68 22.86
CA LEU A 25 -1.54 13.20 22.73
C LEU A 25 -1.42 11.76 23.25
N GLY A 26 -0.77 10.92 22.47
CA GLY A 26 -0.38 9.57 22.82
C GLY A 26 0.79 9.55 23.81
N ILE A 27 0.98 8.39 24.46
CA ILE A 27 2.06 8.18 25.46
C ILE A 27 3.43 8.56 24.90
N ILE A 28 3.68 8.31 23.61
CA ILE A 28 4.96 8.61 22.95
C ILE A 28 5.16 10.12 22.82
N GLU A 29 4.14 10.86 22.37
CA GLU A 29 4.19 12.32 22.21
C GLU A 29 4.30 13.03 23.55
N LEU A 30 3.62 12.50 24.58
CA LEU A 30 3.75 12.95 25.96
C LEU A 30 5.15 12.69 26.52
N LYS A 31 5.73 11.51 26.27
CA LYS A 31 7.13 11.24 26.62
C LYS A 31 8.07 12.21 25.91
N GLN A 32 7.87 12.45 24.61
CA GLN A 32 8.69 13.40 23.85
C GLN A 32 8.59 14.82 24.39
N LYS A 33 7.38 15.31 24.66
CA LYS A 33 7.18 16.63 25.24
C LYS A 33 7.86 16.72 26.61
N LEU A 34 7.67 15.71 27.47
CA LEU A 34 8.29 15.67 28.80
C LEU A 34 9.82 15.66 28.73
N MET A 35 10.37 14.97 27.72
CA MET A 35 11.81 14.95 27.45
C MET A 35 12.32 16.30 26.93
N LEU A 36 11.50 17.10 26.24
CA LEU A 36 11.90 18.42 25.72
C LEU A 36 11.73 19.56 26.73
N SER A 37 10.84 19.42 27.73
CA SER A 37 10.29 20.56 28.48
C SER A 37 11.15 21.15 29.61
N ARG A 38 12.21 20.52 30.11
CA ARG A 38 13.09 21.19 31.10
C ARG A 38 14.42 20.50 31.41
N ALA A 39 14.59 19.23 31.06
CA ALA A 39 15.71 18.41 31.55
C ALA A 39 16.86 18.20 30.55
N TYR A 40 16.71 18.57 29.26
CA TYR A 40 17.58 18.08 28.19
C TYR A 40 18.19 19.16 27.29
N LEU A 41 18.45 20.37 27.79
CA LEU A 41 19.24 21.36 27.05
C LEU A 41 20.76 21.05 27.01
N GLU A 42 21.25 20.03 27.73
CA GLU A 42 22.70 19.79 27.91
C GLU A 42 23.16 18.32 27.69
N ASP A 43 22.29 17.38 27.30
CA ASP A 43 22.66 15.96 27.17
C ASP A 43 22.80 15.52 25.70
N GLU A 44 24.06 15.40 25.24
CA GLU A 44 24.43 15.03 23.87
C GLU A 44 24.08 13.58 23.51
N GLU A 45 24.02 12.69 24.51
CA GLU A 45 23.67 11.27 24.30
C GLU A 45 22.18 11.11 23.99
N PHE A 46 21.36 12.00 24.53
CA PHE A 46 19.93 12.08 24.26
C PHE A 46 19.61 12.59 22.85
N GLU A 47 20.29 13.65 22.38
CA GLU A 47 20.16 14.13 20.99
C GLU A 47 20.51 13.02 19.99
N LEU A 48 21.53 12.22 20.30
CA LEU A 48 21.89 11.06 19.49
C LEU A 48 20.82 9.96 19.49
N GLU A 49 20.18 9.70 20.63
CA GLU A 49 19.11 8.70 20.72
C GLU A 49 17.83 9.16 20.01
N LEU A 50 17.45 10.43 20.15
CA LEU A 50 16.33 11.02 19.42
C LEU A 50 16.58 10.99 17.91
N ALA A 51 17.78 11.40 17.47
CA ALA A 51 18.18 11.33 16.06
C ALA A 51 18.18 9.87 15.53
N ARG A 52 18.54 8.88 16.35
CA ARG A 52 18.44 7.45 15.98
C ARG A 52 16.99 7.01 15.80
N ILE A 53 16.10 7.40 16.71
CA ILE A 53 14.66 7.06 16.63
C ILE A 53 14.03 7.72 15.39
N GLU A 54 14.31 9.00 15.15
CA GLU A 54 13.81 9.72 13.98
C GLU A 54 14.37 9.15 12.67
N LEU A 55 15.66 8.82 12.63
CA LEU A 55 16.28 8.15 11.48
C LEU A 55 15.67 6.78 11.21
N ALA A 56 15.40 5.99 12.27
CA ALA A 56 14.72 4.71 12.15
C ALA A 56 13.30 4.86 11.59
N ARG A 57 12.54 5.85 12.08
CA ARG A 57 11.21 6.18 11.55
C ARG A 57 11.29 6.58 10.07
N TRP A 58 12.20 7.49 9.72
CA TRP A 58 12.36 7.94 8.33
C TRP A 58 12.72 6.79 7.39
N LYS A 59 13.61 5.89 7.81
CA LYS A 59 13.95 4.67 7.05
C LYS A 59 12.73 3.77 6.86
N ALA A 60 11.98 3.50 7.93
CA ALA A 60 10.79 2.66 7.88
C ALA A 60 9.70 3.26 6.98
N GLU A 61 9.46 4.57 7.06
CA GLU A 61 8.50 5.25 6.20
C GLU A 61 8.92 5.22 4.72
N LYS A 62 10.21 5.48 4.45
CA LYS A 62 10.75 5.42 3.08
C LYS A 62 10.63 4.01 2.50
N GLU A 63 10.94 2.99 3.28
CA GLU A 63 10.80 1.59 2.86
C GLU A 63 9.33 1.22 2.60
N ALA A 64 8.41 1.65 3.46
CA ALA A 64 6.98 1.44 3.26
C ALA A 64 6.48 2.08 1.95
N ARG A 65 6.96 3.29 1.62
CA ARG A 65 6.63 3.98 0.36
C ARG A 65 7.17 3.22 -0.86
N ILE A 66 8.42 2.75 -0.81
CA ILE A 66 9.01 1.93 -1.88
C ILE A 66 8.24 0.62 -2.06
N ARG A 67 7.92 -0.06 -0.96
CA ARG A 67 7.16 -1.32 -0.99
C ARG A 67 5.78 -1.12 -1.61
N LYS A 68 5.09 -0.03 -1.25
CA LYS A 68 3.79 0.32 -1.81
C LYS A 68 3.87 0.61 -3.32
N ALA A 69 4.90 1.34 -3.76
CA ALA A 69 5.13 1.60 -5.18
C ALA A 69 5.36 0.30 -5.97
N ARG A 70 6.27 -0.56 -5.49
CA ARG A 70 6.52 -1.88 -6.11
C ARG A 70 5.27 -2.75 -6.18
N HIS A 71 4.47 -2.76 -5.12
CA HIS A 71 3.23 -3.54 -5.09
C HIS A 71 2.22 -3.03 -6.13
N LYS A 72 2.15 -1.70 -6.33
CA LYS A 72 1.30 -1.10 -7.37
C LYS A 72 1.78 -1.50 -8.77
N GLU A 73 3.07 -1.40 -9.05
CA GLU A 73 3.64 -1.77 -10.36
C GLU A 73 3.39 -3.26 -10.68
N VAL A 74 3.61 -4.16 -9.71
CA VAL A 74 3.35 -5.59 -9.89
C VAL A 74 1.87 -5.86 -10.16
N LYS A 75 0.97 -5.17 -9.46
CA LYS A 75 -0.48 -5.31 -9.66
C LYS A 75 -0.90 -4.82 -11.05
N GLU A 76 -0.38 -3.68 -11.51
CA GLU A 76 -0.65 -3.14 -12.84
C GLU A 76 -0.08 -4.04 -13.94
N ALA A 77 1.12 -4.57 -13.78
CA ALA A 77 1.69 -5.52 -14.73
C ALA A 77 0.84 -6.79 -14.84
N ARG A 78 0.38 -7.34 -13.71
CA ARG A 78 -0.49 -8.52 -13.70
C ARG A 78 -1.84 -8.26 -14.38
N LEU A 79 -2.44 -7.10 -14.14
CA LEU A 79 -3.68 -6.68 -14.79
C LEU A 79 -3.53 -6.61 -16.31
N ARG A 80 -2.44 -6.02 -16.82
CA ARG A 80 -2.18 -5.95 -18.27
C ARG A 80 -2.07 -7.33 -18.91
N VAL A 81 -1.32 -8.24 -18.26
CA VAL A 81 -1.18 -9.62 -18.75
C VAL A 81 -2.53 -10.35 -18.74
N GLU A 82 -3.35 -10.13 -17.71
CA GLU A 82 -4.68 -10.74 -17.64
C GLU A 82 -5.65 -10.19 -18.70
N GLU A 83 -5.63 -8.88 -18.96
CA GLU A 83 -6.42 -8.26 -20.02
C GLU A 83 -5.99 -8.74 -21.40
N GLU A 84 -4.69 -8.82 -21.67
CA GLU A 84 -4.16 -9.31 -22.94
C GLU A 84 -4.54 -10.79 -23.16
N ALA A 85 -4.43 -11.63 -22.13
CA ALA A 85 -4.85 -13.03 -22.21
C ALA A 85 -6.35 -13.17 -22.49
N ARG A 86 -7.20 -12.31 -21.90
CA ARG A 86 -8.64 -12.30 -22.18
C ARG A 86 -8.93 -11.87 -23.62
N HIS A 87 -8.26 -10.84 -24.10
CA HIS A 87 -8.42 -10.36 -25.48
C HIS A 87 -8.03 -11.44 -26.50
N ILE A 88 -6.91 -12.13 -26.28
CA ILE A 88 -6.48 -13.25 -27.13
C ILE A 88 -7.51 -14.38 -27.12
N ALA A 89 -8.04 -14.74 -25.94
CA ALA A 89 -9.05 -15.79 -25.83
C ALA A 89 -10.35 -15.42 -26.55
N GLU A 90 -10.80 -14.17 -26.44
CA GLU A 90 -11.98 -13.66 -27.13
C GLU A 90 -11.80 -13.66 -28.66
N GLU A 91 -10.64 -13.24 -29.15
CA GLU A 91 -10.31 -13.24 -30.57
C GLU A 91 -10.28 -14.67 -31.15
N GLU A 92 -9.65 -15.62 -30.46
CA GLU A 92 -9.67 -17.04 -30.84
C GLU A 92 -11.10 -17.61 -30.85
N GLU A 93 -11.93 -17.28 -29.86
CA GLU A 93 -13.32 -17.74 -29.82
C GLU A 93 -14.15 -17.13 -30.97
N ALA A 94 -13.90 -15.87 -31.34
CA ALA A 94 -14.53 -15.23 -32.49
C ALA A 94 -14.09 -15.88 -33.80
N ARG A 95 -12.79 -16.18 -33.96
CA ARG A 95 -12.27 -16.92 -35.13
C ARG A 95 -12.90 -18.30 -35.27
N LEU A 96 -12.98 -19.05 -34.17
CA LEU A 96 -13.58 -20.38 -34.18
C LEU A 96 -15.07 -20.34 -34.52
N ARG A 97 -15.79 -19.32 -34.04
CA ARG A 97 -17.20 -19.09 -34.42
C ARG A 97 -17.33 -18.81 -35.91
N ALA A 98 -16.53 -17.89 -36.46
CA ALA A 98 -16.55 -17.56 -37.87
C ALA A 98 -16.19 -18.76 -38.76
N GLU A 99 -15.21 -19.59 -38.36
CA GLU A 99 -14.86 -20.80 -39.10
C GLU A 99 -16.00 -21.83 -39.12
N LYS A 100 -16.67 -22.03 -37.97
CA LYS A 100 -17.83 -22.92 -37.90
C LYS A 100 -18.98 -22.42 -38.77
N GLU A 101 -19.26 -21.13 -38.74
CA GLU A 101 -20.30 -20.52 -39.59
C GLU A 101 -19.96 -20.66 -41.07
N ALA A 102 -18.70 -20.44 -41.46
CA ALA A 102 -18.24 -20.62 -42.83
C ALA A 102 -18.41 -22.07 -43.31
N LYS A 103 -18.04 -23.06 -42.49
CA LYS A 103 -18.25 -24.49 -42.80
C LYS A 103 -19.73 -24.85 -42.94
N ILE A 104 -20.58 -24.35 -42.04
CA ILE A 104 -22.03 -24.57 -42.12
C ILE A 104 -22.59 -23.97 -43.40
N LEU A 105 -22.12 -22.77 -43.78
CA LEU A 105 -22.54 -22.12 -45.00
C LEU A 105 -22.10 -22.92 -46.24
N GLU A 106 -20.83 -23.32 -46.30
CA GLU A 106 -20.29 -24.16 -47.38
C GLU A 106 -21.08 -25.48 -47.53
N GLU A 107 -21.37 -26.15 -46.41
CA GLU A 107 -22.17 -27.37 -46.43
C GLU A 107 -23.60 -27.12 -46.95
N ARG A 108 -24.22 -26.00 -46.57
CA ARG A 108 -25.52 -25.59 -47.12
C ARG A 108 -25.46 -25.35 -48.62
N TRP A 109 -24.44 -24.66 -49.11
CA TRP A 109 -24.25 -24.42 -50.54
C TRP A 109 -24.09 -25.73 -51.30
N ARG A 110 -23.29 -26.67 -50.78
CA ARG A 110 -23.13 -28.00 -51.39
C ARG A 110 -24.46 -28.75 -51.50
N ILE A 111 -25.25 -28.79 -50.42
CA ILE A 111 -26.57 -29.45 -50.43
C ILE A 111 -27.51 -28.79 -51.44
N GLU A 112 -27.50 -27.46 -51.54
CA GLU A 112 -28.34 -26.74 -52.51
C GLU A 112 -27.91 -26.97 -53.95
N GLU A 113 -26.60 -27.05 -54.23
CA GLU A 113 -26.07 -27.38 -55.54
C GLU A 113 -26.43 -28.82 -55.94
N GLU A 114 -26.24 -29.79 -55.05
CA GLU A 114 -26.63 -31.20 -55.27
C GLU A 114 -28.14 -31.34 -55.54
N ALA A 115 -28.99 -30.55 -54.89
CA ALA A 115 -30.43 -30.56 -55.12
C ALA A 115 -30.85 -29.93 -56.46
N ARG A 116 -29.96 -29.20 -57.14
CA ARG A 116 -30.22 -28.57 -58.45
C ARG A 116 -29.74 -29.40 -59.64
N THR A 117 -28.81 -30.32 -59.44
CA THR A 117 -28.34 -31.33 -60.42
C THR A 117 -29.22 -32.57 -60.47
#